data_AF-A0A074XSH7-F1
#
_entry.id   AF-A0A074XSH7-F1
#
_cell.length_a   1.000
_cell.length_b   1.000
_cell.length_c   1.000
_cell.angle_alpha   90.00
_cell.angle_beta   90.00
_cell.angle_gamma   90.00
#
_symmetry.space_group_name_H-M   'P 1'
#
loop_
_entity.id
_entity.type
_entity.pdbx_description
1 polymer ?
#
loop_
_entity_poly.entity_id
_entity_poly.type
_entity_poly.pdbx_seq_one_letter_code
_entity_poly.pdbx_strand_id
1 'polypeptide(L)'
;MVMVTLLSLAVVVILLVAVLYPSYSHPPQHYNILRAHALISTDPGRANIHNEKIFIASSIYDKQGKLASGPWAQNLLDLVDLLGPENVFLSVFEDDPDSLARTSLERFSKRVNCDSSLVAEHVDRAALPHVKLPNGQKRLKRIEFLAHVRNRALAPLEDPESSAYSVHFDKLLYINDVVFDPIDAANLIFSTNVDETGKAKYHAACAADFINPFKYYDTFATRDDQGNRIGVPIYPWFSDARDANSRKDVLDQKDAVKVRSCWGGMVAFNARWFQPGGMRINLGVADTTPDLDMISSNQESADDTTSIPNTVPPIRFRASADTFWDASECCLVHADIEAAVNRSGSLSTGIYLNPYIRVAYSSRTLFFLRISRRFERLFAPFQKMLGVSLGLPTRNPRRIQEVGQQYEDVVWEYDDAAWLTTGNMSGGYRNVTRAALPGGFCGSRKLLVLGEGDEMREWFNEVVEIPSSER
;
A
#
# COMPACT_ATOMS: atom_id res chain seq x y z
N MET A 1 25.20 -44.63 -13.23
CA MET A 1 25.38 -43.86 -14.49
C MET A 1 24.13 -43.05 -14.83
N VAL A 2 22.95 -43.67 -15.00
CA VAL A 2 21.67 -42.99 -15.34
C VAL A 2 21.30 -41.84 -14.39
N MET A 3 21.39 -42.03 -13.06
CA MET A 3 21.07 -40.98 -12.08
C MET A 3 21.99 -39.76 -12.21
N VAL A 4 23.29 -39.97 -12.45
CA VAL A 4 24.27 -38.89 -12.65
C VAL A 4 23.96 -38.14 -13.93
N THR A 5 23.66 -38.84 -15.03
CA THR A 5 23.26 -38.24 -16.30
C THR A 5 21.98 -37.39 -16.17
N LEU A 6 20.97 -37.88 -15.44
CA LEU A 6 19.72 -37.14 -15.19
C LEU A 6 19.97 -35.87 -14.36
N LEU A 7 20.80 -35.95 -13.31
CA LEU A 7 21.16 -34.79 -12.50
C LEU A 7 21.94 -33.76 -13.32
N SER A 8 22.91 -34.20 -14.13
CA SER A 8 23.66 -33.31 -15.03
C SER A 8 22.74 -32.63 -16.04
N LEU A 9 21.80 -33.37 -16.65
CA LEU A 9 20.82 -32.80 -17.57
C LEU A 9 19.92 -31.77 -16.87
N ALA A 10 19.45 -32.06 -15.66
CA ALA A 10 18.64 -31.12 -14.88
C ALA A 10 19.41 -29.82 -14.58
N VAL A 11 20.68 -29.91 -14.18
CA VAL A 11 21.54 -28.74 -13.96
C VAL A 11 21.70 -27.94 -15.25
N VAL A 12 21.95 -28.59 -16.39
CA VAL A 12 22.06 -27.90 -17.69
C VAL A 12 20.75 -27.18 -18.04
N VAL A 13 19.59 -27.81 -17.86
CA VAL A 13 18.29 -27.17 -18.12
C VAL A 13 18.05 -25.97 -17.20
N ILE A 14 18.36 -26.11 -15.90
CA ILE A 14 18.26 -25.00 -14.93
C ILE A 14 19.11 -23.82 -15.37
N LEU A 15 20.36 -24.07 -15.77
CA LEU A 15 21.28 -23.03 -16.24
C LEU A 15 20.81 -22.40 -17.57
N LEU A 16 20.28 -23.19 -18.50
CA LEU A 16 19.72 -22.69 -19.76
C LEU A 16 18.52 -21.77 -19.51
N VAL A 17 17.59 -22.15 -18.63
CA VAL A 17 16.47 -21.28 -18.26
C VAL A 17 16.97 -19.99 -17.62
N ALA A 18 17.99 -20.07 -16.75
CA ALA A 18 18.57 -18.93 -16.07
C ALA A 18 19.25 -17.90 -17.00
N VAL A 19 19.76 -18.36 -18.14
CA VAL A 19 20.41 -17.51 -19.14
C VAL A 19 19.41 -17.01 -20.18
N LEU A 20 18.56 -17.89 -20.70
CA LEU A 20 17.69 -17.60 -21.85
C LEU A 20 16.36 -16.96 -21.46
N TYR A 21 15.84 -17.25 -20.27
CA TYR A 21 14.54 -16.78 -19.82
C TYR A 21 14.58 -16.14 -18.41
N PRO A 22 15.50 -15.19 -18.14
CA PRO A 22 15.54 -14.55 -16.82
C PRO A 22 14.29 -13.69 -16.61
N SER A 23 13.72 -13.78 -15.42
CA SER A 23 12.53 -13.02 -15.05
C SER A 23 12.89 -11.56 -14.79
N TYR A 24 12.12 -10.61 -15.33
CA TYR A 24 12.20 -9.17 -15.04
C TYR A 24 13.63 -8.61 -15.07
N SER A 25 14.44 -9.14 -15.99
CA SER A 25 15.87 -8.79 -16.14
C SER A 25 16.15 -7.98 -17.41
N HIS A 26 15.16 -7.89 -18.31
CA HIS A 26 15.19 -7.05 -19.50
C HIS A 26 14.13 -5.95 -19.33
N PRO A 27 14.50 -4.79 -18.77
CA PRO A 27 13.55 -3.69 -18.56
C PRO A 27 13.08 -3.11 -19.91
N PRO A 28 11.83 -2.61 -19.99
CA PRO A 28 11.33 -1.90 -21.16
C PRO A 28 12.20 -0.70 -21.56
N GLN A 29 12.10 -0.27 -22.82
CA GLN A 29 12.94 0.82 -23.35
C GLN A 29 12.83 2.12 -22.53
N HIS A 30 11.63 2.49 -22.09
CA HIS A 30 11.40 3.74 -21.35
C HIS A 30 12.11 3.76 -19.97
N TYR A 31 12.30 2.61 -19.33
CA TYR A 31 13.11 2.50 -18.11
C TYR A 31 14.60 2.75 -18.39
N ASN A 32 15.09 2.24 -19.52
CA ASN A 32 16.48 2.46 -19.93
C ASN A 32 16.73 3.93 -20.28
N ILE A 33 15.74 4.61 -20.85
CA ILE A 33 15.79 6.06 -21.10
C ILE A 33 15.89 6.81 -19.78
N LEU A 34 14.98 6.58 -18.83
CA LEU A 34 15.05 7.23 -17.50
C LEU A 34 16.37 6.94 -16.80
N ARG A 35 16.85 5.69 -16.83
CA ARG A 35 18.14 5.30 -16.25
C ARG A 35 19.31 6.02 -16.93
N ALA A 36 19.30 6.18 -18.25
CA ALA A 36 20.33 6.92 -18.95
C ALA A 36 20.36 8.40 -18.52
N HIS A 37 19.18 9.05 -18.43
CA HIS A 37 19.07 10.41 -17.91
C HIS A 37 19.56 10.55 -16.46
N ALA A 38 19.22 9.58 -15.61
CA ALA A 38 19.67 9.53 -14.23
C ALA A 38 21.20 9.36 -14.07
N LEU A 39 21.89 8.82 -15.08
CA LEU A 39 23.33 8.53 -15.03
C LEU A 39 24.20 9.50 -15.84
N ILE A 40 23.61 10.28 -16.76
CA ILE A 40 24.39 11.15 -17.67
C ILE A 40 24.85 12.47 -17.02
N SER A 41 24.16 12.92 -15.98
CA SER A 41 24.48 14.14 -15.24
C SER A 41 24.43 13.90 -13.73
N THR A 42 25.10 14.77 -12.98
CA THR A 42 24.98 14.88 -11.53
C THR A 42 24.06 16.02 -11.09
N ASP A 43 23.43 16.72 -12.04
CA ASP A 43 22.49 17.79 -11.73
C ASP A 43 21.25 17.21 -11.00
N PRO A 44 20.72 17.91 -9.98
CA PRO A 44 19.47 17.53 -9.35
C PRO A 44 18.29 17.55 -10.33
N GLY A 45 17.29 16.70 -10.10
CA GLY A 45 16.06 16.67 -10.91
C GLY A 45 16.16 15.89 -12.22
N ARG A 46 17.32 15.30 -12.52
CA ARG A 46 17.59 14.58 -13.79
C ARG A 46 16.68 13.40 -14.10
N ALA A 47 15.97 12.83 -13.12
CA ALA A 47 14.98 11.77 -13.35
C ALA A 47 13.53 12.30 -13.44
N ASN A 48 13.27 13.54 -13.02
CA ASN A 48 11.95 14.18 -13.00
C ASN A 48 11.79 15.17 -14.16
N ILE A 49 11.77 14.64 -15.39
CA ILE A 49 11.76 15.44 -16.63
C ILE A 49 10.55 16.38 -16.79
N HIS A 50 9.50 16.17 -15.99
CA HIS A 50 8.27 16.95 -16.02
C HIS A 50 8.12 17.89 -14.82
N ASN A 51 9.12 17.96 -13.92
CA ASN A 51 9.09 18.75 -12.70
C ASN A 51 7.83 18.51 -11.86
N GLU A 52 7.36 17.26 -11.81
CA GLU A 52 6.21 16.88 -10.98
C GLU A 52 6.53 17.12 -9.50
N LYS A 53 5.56 17.57 -8.72
CA LYS A 53 5.72 17.74 -7.26
C LYS A 53 5.47 16.41 -6.55
N ILE A 54 6.43 15.96 -5.74
CA ILE A 54 6.39 14.66 -5.06
C ILE A 54 6.40 14.85 -3.54
N PHE A 55 5.38 14.29 -2.88
CA PHE A 55 5.37 14.12 -1.43
C PHE A 55 5.90 12.73 -1.09
N ILE A 56 7.00 12.63 -0.36
CA ILE A 56 7.54 11.35 0.10
C ILE A 56 7.17 11.17 1.57
N ALA A 57 6.53 10.05 1.90
CA ALA A 57 6.11 9.70 3.25
C ALA A 57 6.79 8.42 3.72
N SER A 58 7.21 8.38 4.98
CA SER A 58 7.71 7.17 5.61
C SER A 58 7.36 7.15 7.09
N SER A 59 6.77 6.05 7.56
CA SER A 59 6.62 5.76 8.98
C SER A 59 7.58 4.62 9.32
N ILE A 60 8.56 4.87 10.18
CA ILE A 60 9.65 3.93 10.48
C ILE A 60 9.65 3.51 11.95
N TYR A 61 10.27 2.36 12.18
CA TYR A 61 10.73 1.92 13.49
C TYR A 61 12.23 1.63 13.37
N ASP A 62 13.08 2.51 13.88
CA ASP A 62 14.52 2.44 13.66
C ASP A 62 15.30 1.99 14.90
N LYS A 63 15.19 0.70 15.23
CA LYS A 63 15.93 0.10 16.35
C LYS A 63 17.43 0.39 16.26
N GLN A 64 17.95 1.11 17.25
CA GLN A 64 19.35 1.54 17.36
C GLN A 64 19.83 2.48 16.22
N GLY A 65 18.91 3.12 15.48
CA GLY A 65 19.28 4.09 14.44
C GLY A 65 19.89 3.50 13.17
N LYS A 66 19.66 2.22 12.86
CA LYS A 66 20.27 1.49 11.73
C LYS A 66 19.72 1.91 10.37
N LEU A 67 18.46 2.33 10.27
CA LEU A 67 17.83 2.78 9.04
C LEU A 67 18.29 4.20 8.70
N ALA A 68 18.16 5.14 9.64
CA ALA A 68 18.50 6.56 9.48
C ALA A 68 20.02 6.79 9.33
N SER A 69 20.86 5.88 9.83
CA SER A 69 22.31 5.89 9.58
C SER A 69 22.76 5.00 8.42
N GLY A 70 21.83 4.27 7.79
CA GLY A 70 22.14 3.18 6.88
C GLY A 70 21.76 3.42 5.41
N PRO A 71 21.70 2.33 4.62
CA PRO A 71 21.38 2.39 3.19
C PRO A 71 20.02 3.00 2.89
N TRP A 72 19.02 2.82 3.77
CA TRP A 72 17.70 3.42 3.61
C TRP A 72 17.78 4.95 3.51
N ALA A 73 18.46 5.59 4.47
CA ALA A 73 18.65 7.03 4.47
C ALA A 73 19.47 7.52 3.27
N GLN A 74 20.53 6.80 2.89
CA GLN A 74 21.34 7.16 1.72
C GLN A 74 20.51 7.11 0.43
N ASN A 75 19.78 6.01 0.22
CA ASN A 75 18.94 5.85 -0.96
C ASN A 75 17.83 6.90 -1.05
N LEU A 76 17.32 7.35 0.11
CA LEU A 76 16.32 8.42 0.15
C LEU A 76 16.91 9.78 -0.26
N LEU A 77 18.13 10.10 0.17
CA LEU A 77 18.83 11.32 -0.26
C LEU A 77 19.16 11.27 -1.76
N ASP A 78 19.63 10.12 -2.24
CA ASP A 78 19.93 9.92 -3.66
C ASP A 78 18.66 10.01 -4.51
N LEU A 79 17.51 9.55 -3.99
CA LEU A 79 16.21 9.72 -4.63
C LEU A 79 15.77 11.20 -4.65
N VAL A 80 15.89 11.92 -3.54
CA VAL A 80 15.58 13.37 -3.48
C VAL A 80 16.41 14.13 -4.52
N ASP A 81 17.70 13.83 -4.64
CA ASP A 81 18.60 14.40 -5.64
C ASP A 81 18.14 14.07 -7.07
N LEU A 82 17.80 12.81 -7.36
CA LEU A 82 17.27 12.38 -8.66
C LEU A 82 15.96 13.10 -9.05
N LEU A 83 15.08 13.34 -8.08
CA LEU A 83 13.77 13.97 -8.26
C LEU A 83 13.83 15.50 -8.31
N GLY A 84 14.92 16.10 -7.82
CA GLY A 84 15.09 17.54 -7.68
C GLY A 84 14.59 18.00 -6.31
N PRO A 85 15.47 18.45 -5.41
CA PRO A 85 15.08 18.87 -4.05
C PRO A 85 13.97 19.91 -4.01
N GLU A 86 13.89 20.79 -5.01
CA GLU A 86 12.85 21.80 -5.17
C GLU A 86 11.47 21.24 -5.54
N ASN A 87 11.41 19.98 -5.95
CA ASN A 87 10.18 19.27 -6.33
C ASN A 87 9.72 18.28 -5.26
N VAL A 88 10.46 18.13 -4.16
CA VAL A 88 10.21 17.11 -3.15
C VAL A 88 9.87 17.74 -1.80
N PHE A 89 8.86 17.18 -1.16
CA PHE A 89 8.66 17.32 0.28
C PHE A 89 8.87 15.95 0.95
N LEU A 90 9.74 15.87 1.95
CA LEU A 90 10.03 14.62 2.67
C LEU A 90 9.40 14.63 4.08
N SER A 91 8.46 13.73 4.33
CA SER A 91 7.91 13.46 5.65
C SER A 91 8.36 12.10 6.20
N VAL A 92 9.04 12.10 7.35
CA VAL A 92 9.43 10.90 8.08
C VAL A 92 8.86 10.98 9.49
N PHE A 93 8.18 9.93 9.90
CA PHE A 93 7.60 9.78 11.22
C PHE A 93 8.19 8.56 11.93
N GLU A 94 8.64 8.72 13.17
CA GLU A 94 9.09 7.63 14.03
C GLU A 94 8.38 7.67 15.39
N ASP A 95 7.76 6.56 15.76
CA ASP A 95 7.11 6.37 17.07
C ASP A 95 8.10 5.76 18.07
N ASP A 96 8.21 6.37 19.26
CA ASP A 96 9.01 5.89 20.38
C ASP A 96 10.48 5.53 20.07
N PRO A 97 11.26 6.43 19.43
CA PRO A 97 12.66 6.15 19.16
C PRO A 97 13.50 6.03 20.42
N ASP A 98 14.39 5.03 20.42
CA ASP A 98 15.49 4.97 21.38
C ASP A 98 16.49 6.13 21.18
N SER A 99 17.44 6.29 22.11
CA SER A 99 18.39 7.42 22.05
C SER A 99 19.26 7.41 20.79
N LEU A 100 19.65 6.23 20.31
CA LEU A 100 20.47 6.09 19.10
C LEU A 100 19.64 6.37 17.84
N ALA A 101 18.38 5.91 17.83
CA ALA A 101 17.42 6.21 16.77
C ALA A 101 17.20 7.72 16.63
N ARG A 102 16.89 8.41 17.73
CA ARG A 102 16.69 9.86 17.76
C ARG A 102 17.92 10.62 17.26
N THR A 103 19.12 10.30 17.76
CA THR A 103 20.36 10.94 17.27
C THR A 103 20.63 10.64 15.80
N SER A 104 20.28 9.45 15.32
CA SER A 104 20.47 9.08 13.91
C SER A 104 19.50 9.84 13.01
N LEU A 105 18.24 10.00 13.41
CA LEU A 105 17.25 10.82 12.71
C LEU A 105 17.67 12.30 12.68
N GLU A 106 18.21 12.85 13.77
CA GLU A 106 18.76 14.22 13.80
C GLU A 106 19.95 14.40 12.84
N ARG A 107 20.86 13.42 12.76
CA ARG A 107 21.97 13.46 11.80
C ARG A 107 21.47 13.34 10.36
N PHE A 108 20.46 12.51 10.14
CA PHE A 108 19.82 12.37 8.84
C PHE A 108 19.16 13.68 8.41
N SER A 109 18.40 14.33 9.29
CA SER A 109 17.76 15.64 9.06
C SER A 109 18.74 16.69 8.55
N LYS A 110 19.94 16.77 9.13
CA LYS A 110 20.99 17.72 8.69
C LYS A 110 21.52 17.49 7.27
N ARG A 111 21.27 16.32 6.68
CA ARG A 111 21.70 15.95 5.32
C ARG A 111 20.58 16.11 4.30
N VAL A 112 19.33 16.24 4.74
CA VAL A 112 18.19 16.46 3.85
C VAL A 112 18.29 17.87 3.27
N ASN A 113 18.21 17.96 1.94
CA ASN A 113 18.38 19.21 1.17
C ASN A 113 17.08 19.67 0.48
N CYS A 114 15.93 19.12 0.87
CA CYS A 114 14.60 19.52 0.42
C CYS A 114 13.72 19.95 1.60
N ASP A 115 12.55 20.52 1.31
CA ASP A 115 11.54 20.79 2.32
C ASP A 115 11.14 19.47 3.02
N SER A 116 11.04 19.50 4.35
CA SER A 116 10.85 18.26 5.09
C SER A 116 10.22 18.43 6.47
N SER A 117 9.64 17.33 6.96
CA SER A 117 9.12 17.16 8.32
C SER A 117 9.60 15.81 8.84
N LEU A 118 10.61 15.82 9.73
CA LEU A 118 11.16 14.63 10.36
C LEU A 118 10.77 14.65 11.85
N VAL A 119 9.77 13.86 12.21
CA VAL A 119 9.14 13.89 13.54
C VAL A 119 9.42 12.59 14.29
N ALA A 120 9.87 12.73 15.52
CA ALA A 120 10.07 11.65 16.48
C ALA A 120 9.25 11.95 17.74
N GLU A 121 8.17 11.21 17.98
CA GLU A 121 7.26 11.44 19.12
C GLU A 121 6.78 10.14 19.76
N HIS A 122 6.10 10.26 20.90
CA HIS A 122 5.39 9.16 21.53
C HIS A 122 3.92 9.20 21.09
N VAL A 123 3.44 8.14 20.46
CA VAL A 123 2.01 7.97 20.21
C VAL A 123 1.33 7.55 21.51
N ASP A 124 0.37 8.33 21.99
CA ASP A 124 -0.50 7.91 23.10
C ASP A 124 -1.41 6.77 22.64
N ARG A 125 -0.92 5.55 22.82
CA ARG A 125 -1.61 4.33 22.43
C ARG A 125 -2.92 4.16 23.19
N ALA A 126 -3.05 4.69 24.42
CA ALA A 126 -4.26 4.60 25.22
C ALA A 126 -5.41 5.42 24.64
N ALA A 127 -5.11 6.50 23.92
CA ALA A 127 -6.08 7.32 23.21
C ALA A 127 -6.60 6.67 21.92
N LEU A 128 -5.91 5.64 21.39
CA LEU A 128 -6.35 4.94 20.18
C LEU A 128 -7.50 3.97 20.46
N PRO A 129 -8.38 3.71 19.48
CA PRO A 129 -9.49 2.77 19.64
C PRO A 129 -9.06 1.36 20.08
N HIS A 130 -9.52 0.95 21.26
CA HIS A 130 -9.32 -0.41 21.78
C HIS A 130 -10.57 -1.27 21.56
N VAL A 131 -10.35 -2.53 21.21
CA VAL A 131 -11.40 -3.55 21.25
C VAL A 131 -11.39 -4.23 22.60
N LYS A 132 -12.57 -4.41 23.18
CA LYS A 132 -12.72 -5.29 24.34
C LYS A 132 -12.79 -6.72 23.84
N LEU A 133 -12.10 -7.65 24.47
CA LEU A 133 -12.11 -9.09 24.18
C LEU A 133 -13.18 -9.80 25.02
N PRO A 134 -13.60 -11.03 24.66
CA PRO A 134 -14.56 -11.82 25.45
C PRO A 134 -14.10 -12.09 26.88
N ASN A 135 -12.79 -12.16 27.12
CA ASN A 135 -12.19 -12.30 28.46
C ASN A 135 -12.19 -10.99 29.28
N GLY A 136 -12.78 -9.89 28.76
CA GLY A 136 -12.87 -8.59 29.40
C GLY A 136 -11.67 -7.65 29.17
N GLN A 137 -10.55 -8.15 28.63
CA GLN A 137 -9.36 -7.33 28.35
C GLN A 137 -9.65 -6.28 27.27
N LYS A 138 -9.07 -5.09 27.40
CA LYS A 138 -9.07 -4.08 26.33
C LYS A 138 -7.75 -4.13 25.61
N ARG A 139 -7.76 -4.33 24.29
CA ARG A 139 -6.56 -4.46 23.46
C ARG A 139 -6.63 -3.53 22.26
N LEU A 140 -5.50 -2.91 21.92
CA LEU A 140 -5.38 -2.06 20.74
C LEU A 140 -5.24 -2.94 19.49
N LYS A 141 -6.12 -2.74 18.49
CA LYS A 141 -5.96 -3.41 17.20
C LYS A 141 -4.67 -2.93 16.55
N ARG A 142 -3.84 -3.87 16.08
CA ARG A 142 -2.57 -3.52 15.41
C ARG A 142 -2.80 -2.64 14.19
N ILE A 143 -3.85 -2.90 13.43
CA ILE A 143 -4.16 -2.14 12.21
C ILE A 143 -4.59 -0.70 12.55
N GLU A 144 -5.22 -0.49 13.70
CA GLU A 144 -5.57 0.86 14.17
C GLU A 144 -4.29 1.67 14.42
N PHE A 145 -3.34 1.08 15.13
CA PHE A 145 -2.04 1.67 15.36
C PHE A 145 -1.27 1.93 14.05
N LEU A 146 -1.20 0.94 13.14
CA LEU A 146 -0.51 1.09 11.86
C LEU A 146 -1.15 2.17 10.98
N ALA A 147 -2.48 2.24 10.95
CA ALA A 147 -3.19 3.31 10.23
C ALA A 147 -2.85 4.69 10.84
N HIS A 148 -2.83 4.79 12.17
CA HIS A 148 -2.47 6.03 12.86
C HIS A 148 -1.07 6.50 12.50
N VAL A 149 -0.03 5.66 12.66
CA VAL A 149 1.36 6.06 12.37
C VAL A 149 1.56 6.42 10.89
N ARG A 150 0.83 5.78 9.97
CA ARG A 150 0.88 6.16 8.55
C ARG A 150 0.24 7.50 8.28
N ASN A 151 -0.87 7.79 8.94
CA ASN A 151 -1.51 9.10 8.85
C ASN A 151 -0.66 10.19 9.50
N ARG A 152 0.13 9.89 10.55
CA ARG A 152 1.11 10.85 11.11
C ARG A 152 2.16 11.25 10.09
N ALA A 153 2.65 10.33 9.26
CA ALA A 153 3.54 10.63 8.14
C ALA A 153 2.87 11.41 6.98
N LEU A 154 1.53 11.51 6.97
CA LEU A 154 0.78 12.33 6.01
C LEU A 154 0.30 13.67 6.59
N ALA A 155 0.46 13.89 7.90
CA ALA A 155 -0.03 15.07 8.59
C ALA A 155 0.43 16.41 7.99
N PRO A 156 1.66 16.55 7.43
CA PRO A 156 2.07 17.80 6.78
C PRO A 156 1.16 18.27 5.63
N LEU A 157 0.39 17.38 5.00
CA LEU A 157 -0.58 17.75 3.95
C LEU A 157 -1.81 18.51 4.49
N GLU A 158 -2.05 18.45 5.81
CA GLU A 158 -3.22 19.03 6.48
C GLU A 158 -2.84 20.07 7.54
N ASP A 159 -1.57 20.24 7.83
CA ASP A 159 -1.05 21.17 8.83
C ASP A 159 -0.80 22.55 8.22
N PRO A 160 -1.59 23.60 8.55
CA PRO A 160 -1.41 24.95 8.00
C PRO A 160 -0.02 25.56 8.24
N GLU A 161 0.71 25.08 9.25
CA GLU A 161 2.07 25.52 9.55
C GLU A 161 3.14 24.83 8.69
N SER A 162 2.78 23.77 7.97
CA SER A 162 3.68 23.05 7.07
C SER A 162 3.73 23.69 5.69
N SER A 163 4.93 23.79 5.09
CA SER A 163 5.05 24.23 3.70
C SER A 163 4.31 23.31 2.72
N ALA A 164 4.15 22.02 3.05
CA ALA A 164 3.39 21.05 2.26
C ALA A 164 1.90 21.39 2.12
N TYR A 165 1.30 22.09 3.08
CA TYR A 165 -0.14 22.41 3.07
C TYR A 165 -0.57 23.24 1.86
N SER A 166 0.32 24.13 1.40
CA SER A 166 0.07 25.03 0.28
C SER A 166 0.51 24.48 -1.09
N VAL A 167 1.16 23.32 -1.11
CA VAL A 167 1.71 22.71 -2.32
C VAL A 167 0.73 21.68 -2.87
N HIS A 168 0.39 21.80 -4.15
CA HIS A 168 -0.32 20.73 -4.86
C HIS A 168 0.69 19.70 -5.37
N PHE A 169 0.68 18.51 -4.78
CA PHE A 169 1.51 17.39 -5.21
C PHE A 169 0.86 16.60 -6.35
N ASP A 170 1.66 16.16 -7.32
CA ASP A 170 1.26 15.26 -8.40
C ASP A 170 1.32 13.80 -7.92
N LYS A 171 2.37 13.45 -7.17
CA LYS A 171 2.68 12.10 -6.71
C LYS A 171 2.88 12.07 -5.20
N LEU A 172 2.42 10.98 -4.59
CA LEU A 172 2.72 10.66 -3.20
C LEU A 172 3.44 9.32 -3.18
N LEU A 173 4.69 9.30 -2.76
CA LEU A 173 5.49 8.09 -2.63
C LEU A 173 5.55 7.69 -1.16
N TYR A 174 4.97 6.55 -0.80
CA TYR A 174 5.11 5.99 0.53
C TYR A 174 6.18 4.91 0.53
N ILE A 175 7.18 5.01 1.42
CA ILE A 175 8.27 4.04 1.55
C ILE A 175 8.29 3.48 2.98
N ASN A 176 8.43 2.16 3.12
CA ASN A 176 8.68 1.51 4.40
C ASN A 176 10.19 1.48 4.73
N ASP A 177 10.57 0.69 5.73
CA ASP A 177 11.92 0.31 6.14
C ASP A 177 12.65 -0.64 5.15
N VAL A 178 12.52 -0.38 3.85
CA VAL A 178 13.11 -1.22 2.78
C VAL A 178 14.35 -0.59 2.17
N VAL A 179 15.30 -1.42 1.77
CA VAL A 179 16.41 -1.04 0.90
C VAL A 179 15.95 -1.16 -0.56
N PHE A 180 16.25 -0.15 -1.36
CA PHE A 180 15.82 -0.01 -2.75
C PHE A 180 16.92 0.62 -3.61
N ASP A 181 16.75 0.60 -4.93
CA ASP A 181 17.58 1.36 -5.88
C ASP A 181 16.87 2.69 -6.21
N PRO A 182 17.51 3.86 -6.03
CA PRO A 182 16.86 5.16 -6.27
C PRO A 182 16.35 5.36 -7.70
N ILE A 183 17.03 4.79 -8.71
CA ILE A 183 16.58 4.86 -10.12
C ILE A 183 15.35 3.96 -10.32
N ASP A 184 15.31 2.80 -9.65
CA ASP A 184 14.13 1.94 -9.68
C ASP A 184 12.93 2.63 -8.99
N ALA A 185 13.15 3.38 -7.91
CA ALA A 185 12.09 4.19 -7.29
C ALA A 185 11.58 5.30 -8.23
N ALA A 186 12.48 6.01 -8.95
CA ALA A 186 12.07 6.98 -9.96
C ALA A 186 11.27 6.33 -11.11
N ASN A 187 11.64 5.13 -11.56
CA ASN A 187 10.86 4.35 -12.53
C ASN A 187 9.49 3.95 -11.98
N LEU A 188 9.36 3.62 -10.70
CA LEU A 188 8.05 3.36 -10.10
C LEU A 188 7.10 4.57 -10.27
N ILE A 189 7.62 5.77 -10.02
CA ILE A 189 6.87 7.03 -10.06
C ILE A 189 6.53 7.45 -11.51
N PHE A 190 7.51 7.39 -12.42
CA PHE A 190 7.39 7.99 -13.75
C PHE A 190 7.25 7.01 -14.91
N SER A 191 7.50 5.73 -14.69
CA SER A 191 7.55 4.71 -15.75
C SER A 191 6.53 3.57 -15.59
N THR A 192 5.74 3.52 -14.50
CA THR A 192 4.68 2.50 -14.39
C THR A 192 3.42 2.90 -15.19
N ASN A 193 2.95 2.02 -16.07
CA ASN A 193 1.75 2.23 -16.89
C ASN A 193 1.75 3.60 -17.59
N VAL A 194 2.80 3.86 -18.37
CA VAL A 194 2.92 5.10 -19.15
C VAL A 194 1.91 5.13 -20.31
N ASP A 195 1.35 6.31 -20.56
CA ASP A 195 0.52 6.55 -21.74
C ASP A 195 1.37 6.87 -22.98
N GLU A 196 0.69 7.15 -24.10
CA GLU A 196 1.33 7.52 -25.37
C GLU A 196 2.18 8.79 -25.28
N THR A 197 1.95 9.65 -24.28
CA THR A 197 2.74 10.86 -24.04
C THR A 197 3.97 10.61 -23.16
N GLY A 198 4.15 9.38 -22.68
CA GLY A 198 5.23 8.99 -21.77
C GLY A 198 4.96 9.30 -20.30
N LYS A 199 3.75 9.74 -19.94
CA LYS A 199 3.40 10.08 -18.55
C LYS A 199 2.83 8.87 -17.83
N ALA A 200 3.31 8.57 -16.63
CA ALA A 200 2.77 7.48 -15.82
C ALA A 200 1.33 7.74 -15.37
N LYS A 201 0.44 6.77 -15.66
CA LYS A 201 -1.00 6.84 -15.40
C LYS A 201 -1.45 5.71 -14.47
N TYR A 202 -1.62 6.01 -13.20
CA TYR A 202 -2.12 5.05 -12.21
C TYR A 202 -2.85 5.78 -11.08
N HIS A 203 -3.72 5.04 -10.38
CA HIS A 203 -4.18 5.43 -9.05
C HIS A 203 -3.14 5.08 -7.99
N ALA A 204 -2.52 3.91 -8.13
CA ALA A 204 -1.36 3.51 -7.36
C ALA A 204 -0.46 2.54 -8.16
N ALA A 205 0.84 2.59 -7.90
CA ALA A 205 1.85 1.70 -8.45
C ALA A 205 2.77 1.23 -7.32
N CYS A 206 2.84 -0.08 -7.06
CA CYS A 206 3.65 -0.64 -5.99
C CYS A 206 4.88 -1.37 -6.51
N ALA A 207 5.99 -1.29 -5.79
CA ALA A 207 7.12 -2.19 -5.96
C ALA A 207 6.77 -3.62 -5.51
N ALA A 208 7.65 -4.58 -5.76
CA ALA A 208 7.58 -5.92 -5.20
C ALA A 208 8.61 -6.09 -4.06
N ASP A 209 8.17 -6.41 -2.85
CA ASP A 209 9.05 -6.60 -1.69
C ASP A 209 9.40 -8.06 -1.43
N PHE A 210 10.60 -8.25 -0.90
CA PHE A 210 11.16 -9.57 -0.66
C PHE A 210 11.84 -9.62 0.71
N ILE A 211 11.39 -10.57 1.52
CA ILE A 211 12.03 -10.87 2.82
C ILE A 211 13.28 -11.73 2.63
N ASN A 212 13.29 -12.55 1.59
CA ASN A 212 14.43 -13.32 1.14
C ASN A 212 14.42 -13.42 -0.39
N PRO A 213 15.49 -13.92 -1.04
CA PRO A 213 15.64 -13.83 -2.49
C PRO A 213 14.57 -14.53 -3.34
N PHE A 214 13.67 -15.34 -2.77
CA PHE A 214 12.64 -16.06 -3.52
C PHE A 214 11.22 -15.87 -2.97
N LYS A 215 11.08 -15.31 -1.77
CA LYS A 215 9.78 -15.16 -1.08
C LYS A 215 9.29 -13.72 -1.16
N TYR A 216 8.20 -13.53 -1.89
CA TYR A 216 7.42 -12.30 -1.90
C TYR A 216 6.83 -12.05 -0.50
N TYR A 217 7.02 -10.85 0.05
CA TYR A 217 6.71 -10.60 1.45
C TYR A 217 5.27 -10.13 1.68
N ASP A 218 4.80 -9.16 0.90
CA ASP A 218 3.51 -8.50 1.12
C ASP A 218 2.29 -9.36 0.73
N THR A 219 2.04 -10.40 1.52
CA THR A 219 0.87 -11.26 1.35
C THR A 219 -0.40 -10.67 1.98
N PHE A 220 -0.25 -9.68 2.88
CA PHE A 220 -1.36 -9.16 3.66
C PHE A 220 -2.09 -8.03 2.95
N ALA A 221 -1.40 -7.11 2.28
CA ALA A 221 -2.04 -6.02 1.54
C ALA A 221 -2.32 -6.38 0.07
N THR A 222 -1.49 -7.21 -0.55
CA THR A 222 -1.60 -7.50 -1.99
C THR A 222 -2.78 -8.42 -2.33
N ARG A 223 -3.57 -8.02 -3.32
CA ARG A 223 -4.72 -8.76 -3.85
C ARG A 223 -4.70 -8.73 -5.38
N ASP A 224 -5.01 -9.85 -6.02
CA ASP A 224 -5.08 -9.90 -7.49
C ASP A 224 -6.18 -8.96 -8.04
N ASP A 225 -6.30 -8.88 -9.36
CA ASP A 225 -7.28 -8.04 -10.05
C ASP A 225 -8.74 -8.39 -9.69
N GLN A 226 -8.98 -9.57 -9.11
CA GLN A 226 -10.27 -10.07 -8.66
C GLN A 226 -10.43 -10.01 -7.13
N GLY A 227 -9.49 -9.38 -6.42
CA GLY A 227 -9.50 -9.26 -4.96
C GLY A 227 -9.15 -10.56 -4.21
N ASN A 228 -8.65 -11.60 -4.87
CA ASN A 228 -8.16 -12.79 -4.18
C ASN A 228 -6.81 -12.51 -3.50
N ARG A 229 -6.53 -13.28 -2.44
CA ARG A 229 -5.16 -13.34 -1.90
C ARG A 229 -4.21 -13.91 -2.94
N ILE A 230 -2.94 -13.58 -2.80
CA ILE A 230 -1.89 -14.25 -3.56
C ILE A 230 -1.87 -15.76 -3.23
N GLY A 231 -1.23 -16.54 -4.10
CA GLY A 231 -0.99 -17.96 -3.88
C GLY A 231 0.19 -18.20 -2.95
N VAL A 232 0.93 -19.29 -3.18
CA VAL A 232 2.21 -19.51 -2.50
C VAL A 232 3.15 -18.35 -2.87
N PRO A 233 3.84 -17.70 -1.91
CA PRO A 233 4.61 -16.47 -2.11
C PRO A 233 5.95 -16.67 -2.85
N ILE A 234 5.98 -17.57 -3.82
CA ILE A 234 7.07 -17.79 -4.77
C ILE A 234 6.55 -17.49 -6.18
N TYR A 235 7.42 -17.16 -7.12
CA TYR A 235 7.01 -16.78 -8.48
C TYR A 235 6.08 -17.84 -9.12
N PRO A 236 4.94 -17.45 -9.77
CA PRO A 236 4.49 -16.10 -10.13
C PRO A 236 3.59 -15.39 -9.09
N TRP A 237 3.73 -15.71 -7.80
CA TRP A 237 3.08 -15.14 -6.60
C TRP A 237 1.55 -15.28 -6.55
N PHE A 238 0.83 -14.87 -7.58
CA PHE A 238 -0.63 -14.97 -7.67
C PHE A 238 -1.08 -16.42 -7.90
N SER A 239 -2.26 -16.74 -7.37
CA SER A 239 -2.90 -18.03 -7.58
C SER A 239 -3.40 -18.17 -9.02
N ASP A 240 -3.64 -19.40 -9.47
CA ASP A 240 -4.26 -19.71 -10.76
C ASP A 240 -5.80 -19.80 -10.69
N ALA A 241 -6.41 -19.21 -9.67
CA ALA A 241 -7.86 -19.21 -9.49
C ALA A 241 -8.57 -18.26 -10.47
N ARG A 242 -9.74 -18.70 -10.94
CA ARG A 242 -10.63 -17.92 -11.82
C ARG A 242 -9.90 -17.46 -13.09
N ASP A 243 -10.05 -16.19 -13.46
CA ASP A 243 -9.44 -15.62 -14.65
C ASP A 243 -7.92 -15.47 -14.50
N ALA A 244 -7.40 -15.36 -13.28
CA ALA A 244 -5.98 -15.29 -12.96
C ALA A 244 -5.21 -14.24 -13.82
N ASN A 245 -5.81 -13.08 -14.09
CA ASN A 245 -5.21 -12.08 -14.99
C ASN A 245 -3.91 -11.53 -14.42
N SER A 246 -3.85 -11.18 -13.13
CA SER A 246 -2.60 -10.77 -12.49
C SER A 246 -1.50 -11.84 -12.61
N ARG A 247 -1.85 -13.13 -12.53
CA ARG A 247 -0.90 -14.23 -12.71
C ARG A 247 -0.39 -14.31 -14.15
N LYS A 248 -1.28 -14.17 -15.13
CA LYS A 248 -0.92 -14.13 -16.55
C LYS A 248 0.01 -12.95 -16.84
N ASP A 249 -0.33 -11.76 -16.35
CA ASP A 249 0.51 -10.56 -16.48
C ASP A 249 1.93 -10.78 -15.92
N VAL A 250 2.07 -11.47 -14.78
CA VAL A 250 3.38 -11.82 -14.20
C VAL A 250 4.16 -12.80 -15.09
N LEU A 251 3.48 -13.81 -15.64
CA LEU A 251 4.10 -14.77 -16.56
C LEU A 251 4.49 -14.14 -17.90
N ASP A 252 3.71 -13.17 -18.35
CA ASP A 252 3.93 -12.36 -19.55
C ASP A 252 4.96 -11.24 -19.33
N GLN A 253 5.50 -11.12 -18.12
CA GLN A 253 6.57 -10.17 -17.76
C GLN A 253 6.16 -8.71 -17.91
N LYS A 254 4.87 -8.41 -17.71
CA LYS A 254 4.38 -7.02 -17.75
C LYS A 254 4.96 -6.20 -16.61
N ASP A 255 5.29 -4.95 -16.91
CA ASP A 255 5.76 -3.92 -15.98
C ASP A 255 4.61 -3.27 -15.19
N ALA A 256 3.38 -3.38 -15.67
CA ALA A 256 2.16 -2.98 -14.99
C ALA A 256 1.20 -4.17 -14.83
N VAL A 257 1.39 -4.97 -13.77
CA VAL A 257 0.49 -6.08 -13.42
C VAL A 257 -0.75 -5.51 -12.74
N LYS A 258 -1.93 -5.70 -13.34
CA LYS A 258 -3.17 -5.17 -12.74
C LYS A 258 -3.48 -5.91 -11.44
N VAL A 259 -3.78 -5.15 -10.38
CA VAL A 259 -4.13 -5.67 -9.06
C VAL A 259 -5.25 -4.82 -8.46
N ARG A 260 -5.97 -5.35 -7.47
CA ARG A 260 -6.96 -4.55 -6.72
C ARG A 260 -6.32 -3.80 -5.55
N SER A 261 -5.21 -4.30 -5.02
CA SER A 261 -4.41 -3.63 -4.01
C SER A 261 -2.99 -4.20 -3.95
N CYS A 262 -2.03 -3.38 -3.51
CA CYS A 262 -0.65 -3.78 -3.24
C CYS A 262 -0.03 -2.81 -2.23
N TRP A 263 1.11 -3.17 -1.64
CA TRP A 263 1.93 -2.22 -0.87
C TRP A 263 3.41 -2.39 -1.20
N GLY A 264 3.89 -3.63 -1.10
CA GLY A 264 5.21 -4.03 -1.61
C GLY A 264 6.38 -3.20 -1.11
N GLY A 265 6.28 -2.64 0.10
CA GLY A 265 7.31 -1.84 0.78
C GLY A 265 7.54 -0.44 0.22
N MET A 266 7.09 -0.15 -1.00
CA MET A 266 7.14 1.17 -1.62
C MET A 266 6.00 1.30 -2.63
N VAL A 267 5.20 2.36 -2.51
CA VAL A 267 4.04 2.61 -3.38
C VAL A 267 3.97 4.08 -3.78
N ALA A 268 3.78 4.33 -5.06
CA ALA A 268 3.49 5.64 -5.59
C ALA A 268 1.98 5.77 -5.86
N PHE A 269 1.35 6.79 -5.28
CA PHE A 269 -0.04 7.15 -5.51
C PHE A 269 -0.16 8.38 -6.39
N ASN A 270 -1.31 8.52 -7.05
CA ASN A 270 -1.76 9.85 -7.48
C ASN A 270 -2.11 10.67 -6.23
N ALA A 271 -1.36 11.74 -5.97
CA ALA A 271 -1.47 12.49 -4.72
C ALA A 271 -2.82 13.20 -4.56
N ARG A 272 -3.61 13.38 -5.63
CA ARG A 272 -4.93 14.03 -5.55
C ARG A 272 -5.85 13.38 -4.50
N TRP A 273 -5.71 12.07 -4.29
CA TRP A 273 -6.54 11.32 -3.35
C TRP A 273 -6.30 11.70 -1.89
N PHE A 274 -5.15 12.31 -1.59
CA PHE A 274 -4.71 12.62 -0.24
C PHE A 274 -4.75 14.11 0.08
N GLN A 275 -5.28 14.95 -0.83
CA GLN A 275 -5.24 16.41 -0.74
C GLN A 275 -6.66 17.04 -0.82
N PRO A 276 -6.93 18.16 -0.10
CA PRO A 276 -8.27 18.77 0.01
C PRO A 276 -8.92 19.27 -1.29
N GLY A 277 -8.19 19.32 -2.41
CA GLY A 277 -8.70 19.76 -3.73
C GLY A 277 -8.83 18.68 -4.79
N GLY A 278 -8.33 17.46 -4.55
CA GLY A 278 -8.25 16.43 -5.58
C GLY A 278 -9.55 15.68 -5.87
N MET A 279 -10.59 15.93 -5.07
CA MET A 279 -11.94 15.34 -5.22
C MET A 279 -13.00 16.42 -5.50
N ARG A 280 -12.69 17.40 -6.36
CA ARG A 280 -13.74 18.20 -7.00
C ARG A 280 -14.55 17.28 -7.91
N ILE A 281 -15.70 16.82 -7.40
CA ILE A 281 -16.71 16.17 -8.22
C ILE A 281 -17.27 17.27 -9.12
N ASN A 282 -16.80 17.35 -10.36
CA ASN A 282 -17.55 18.04 -11.39
C ASN A 282 -18.82 17.21 -11.64
N LEU A 283 -19.88 17.48 -10.87
CA LEU A 283 -21.23 17.17 -11.30
C LEU A 283 -21.49 18.08 -12.50
N GLY A 284 -21.05 17.61 -13.68
CA GLY A 284 -21.30 18.28 -14.94
C GLY A 284 -22.81 18.42 -15.13
N VAL A 285 -23.32 19.61 -14.85
CA VAL A 285 -24.38 20.20 -15.65
C VAL A 285 -23.90 20.07 -17.09
N ALA A 286 -24.69 19.37 -17.88
CA ALA A 286 -24.42 19.11 -19.28
C ALA A 286 -24.08 20.41 -20.00
N ASP A 287 -22.98 20.36 -20.75
CA ASP A 287 -22.64 21.34 -21.77
C ASP A 287 -23.69 21.21 -22.90
N THR A 288 -24.78 21.96 -22.76
CA THR A 288 -25.68 22.31 -23.86
C THR A 288 -26.15 23.74 -23.64
N THR A 289 -25.52 24.69 -24.31
CA THR A 289 -26.24 25.87 -24.80
C THR A 289 -27.25 25.39 -25.85
N PRO A 290 -28.51 25.85 -25.80
CA PRO A 290 -28.84 27.10 -26.48
C PRO A 290 -29.88 28.01 -25.76
N ASP A 291 -29.74 29.30 -26.03
CA ASP A 291 -30.76 30.35 -26.24
C ASP A 291 -31.93 30.57 -25.25
N LEU A 292 -31.91 31.79 -24.68
CA LEU A 292 -33.00 32.78 -24.56
C LEU A 292 -34.46 32.28 -24.48
N ASP A 293 -35.07 32.42 -23.29
CA ASP A 293 -36.14 33.42 -23.00
C ASP A 293 -37.09 32.97 -21.86
N MET A 294 -37.35 33.93 -20.95
CA MET A 294 -38.65 34.22 -20.30
C MET A 294 -39.37 33.14 -19.45
N ILE A 295 -39.38 33.32 -18.11
CA ILE A 295 -40.46 33.99 -17.33
C ILE A 295 -40.28 33.79 -15.82
N SER A 296 -40.42 34.92 -15.13
CA SER A 296 -40.57 35.17 -13.70
C SER A 296 -41.64 34.31 -12.99
N SER A 297 -41.36 33.85 -11.77
CA SER A 297 -42.10 34.32 -10.57
C SER A 297 -41.56 33.73 -9.26
N ASN A 298 -40.96 34.63 -8.47
CA ASN A 298 -40.98 34.77 -7.01
C ASN A 298 -41.36 33.57 -6.13
N GLN A 299 -40.43 33.19 -5.24
CA GLN A 299 -40.76 33.04 -3.82
C GLN A 299 -39.54 33.30 -2.94
N GLU A 300 -39.58 34.41 -2.20
CA GLU A 300 -38.65 34.74 -1.12
C GLU A 300 -38.88 33.82 0.08
N SER A 301 -37.83 33.15 0.54
CA SER A 301 -37.70 32.78 1.95
C SER A 301 -36.26 32.42 2.32
N ALA A 302 -35.74 33.18 3.27
CA ALA A 302 -34.71 32.86 4.25
C ALA A 302 -33.30 32.48 3.76
N ASP A 303 -32.42 33.46 3.95
CA ASP A 303 -30.99 33.36 4.21
C ASP A 303 -30.62 32.16 5.12
N ASP A 304 -29.97 31.16 4.53
CA ASP A 304 -29.00 30.28 5.19
C ASP A 304 -27.99 29.81 4.14
N THR A 305 -27.05 30.69 3.78
CA THR A 305 -25.86 30.31 3.01
C THR A 305 -24.91 29.49 3.90
N THR A 306 -25.25 28.23 4.14
CA THR A 306 -24.29 27.19 4.50
C THR A 306 -24.07 26.33 3.25
N SER A 307 -23.23 26.84 2.35
CA SER A 307 -22.67 26.02 1.26
C SER A 307 -21.87 24.87 1.88
N ILE A 308 -22.50 23.70 2.02
CA ILE A 308 -21.80 22.46 2.35
C ILE A 308 -20.69 22.30 1.30
N PRO A 309 -19.40 22.28 1.68
CA PRO A 309 -18.36 22.13 0.69
C PRO A 309 -18.56 20.79 -0.03
N ASN A 310 -18.76 20.83 -1.34
CA ASN A 310 -18.79 19.67 -2.25
C ASN A 310 -17.43 18.94 -2.34
N THR A 311 -16.59 19.03 -1.30
CA THR A 311 -15.26 18.46 -1.21
C THR A 311 -15.30 17.22 -0.35
N VAL A 312 -15.18 16.05 -0.98
CA VAL A 312 -14.96 14.78 -0.27
C VAL A 312 -13.66 14.92 0.54
N PRO A 313 -13.62 14.47 1.81
CA PRO A 313 -12.41 14.58 2.63
C PRO A 313 -11.29 13.69 2.08
N PRO A 314 -10.01 14.13 2.16
CA PRO A 314 -8.86 13.34 1.73
C PRO A 314 -8.87 11.90 2.25
N ILE A 315 -8.44 10.96 1.41
CA ILE A 315 -8.30 9.56 1.81
C ILE A 315 -7.17 9.43 2.83
N ARG A 316 -7.41 8.64 3.87
CA ARG A 316 -6.47 8.35 4.96
C ARG A 316 -6.47 6.85 5.24
N PHE A 317 -5.40 6.36 5.84
CA PHE A 317 -5.32 4.97 6.29
C PHE A 317 -6.32 4.74 7.42
N ARG A 318 -6.94 3.55 7.46
CA ARG A 318 -7.93 3.17 8.47
C ARG A 318 -7.86 1.68 8.78
N ALA A 319 -8.41 1.28 9.92
CA ALA A 319 -8.65 -0.12 10.24
C ALA A 319 -10.09 -0.55 9.90
N SER A 320 -10.34 -1.85 9.99
CA SER A 320 -11.71 -2.38 9.96
C SER A 320 -12.34 -2.28 11.35
N ALA A 321 -13.59 -1.81 11.41
CA ALA A 321 -14.34 -1.63 12.65
C ALA A 321 -14.76 -2.96 13.32
N ASP A 322 -14.94 -4.02 12.53
CA ASP A 322 -15.34 -5.32 13.03
C ASP A 322 -14.24 -5.93 13.93
N THR A 323 -14.62 -6.42 15.12
CA THR A 323 -13.67 -6.94 16.12
C THR A 323 -12.83 -8.10 15.59
N PHE A 324 -13.45 -9.15 15.05
CA PHE A 324 -12.76 -10.35 14.57
C PHE A 324 -12.58 -10.37 13.05
N TRP A 325 -12.48 -9.19 12.43
CA TRP A 325 -12.17 -9.06 11.02
C TRP A 325 -11.07 -8.03 10.81
N ASP A 326 -9.91 -8.50 10.35
CA ASP A 326 -8.79 -7.61 10.06
C ASP A 326 -8.43 -7.61 8.59
N ALA A 327 -8.32 -6.39 8.08
CA ALA A 327 -7.82 -6.03 6.77
C ALA A 327 -6.60 -5.13 6.96
N SER A 328 -5.60 -5.26 6.08
CA SER A 328 -4.47 -4.32 6.09
C SER A 328 -4.94 -2.94 5.73
N GLU A 329 -4.53 -1.93 6.50
CA GLU A 329 -4.68 -0.52 6.21
C GLU A 329 -4.13 -0.15 4.82
N CYS A 330 -3.04 -0.79 4.39
CA CYS A 330 -2.46 -0.64 3.06
C CYS A 330 -3.34 -1.23 1.95
N CYS A 331 -4.20 -2.20 2.23
CA CYS A 331 -5.20 -2.65 1.27
C CYS A 331 -6.44 -1.75 1.30
N LEU A 332 -6.87 -1.33 2.50
CA LEU A 332 -8.06 -0.51 2.68
C LEU A 332 -7.95 0.85 1.97
N VAL A 333 -6.77 1.48 1.99
CA VAL A 333 -6.54 2.75 1.27
C VAL A 333 -6.79 2.61 -0.25
N HIS A 334 -6.44 1.46 -0.85
CA HIS A 334 -6.72 1.17 -2.26
C HIS A 334 -8.21 0.96 -2.52
N ALA A 335 -8.90 0.30 -1.60
CA ALA A 335 -10.35 0.12 -1.69
C ALA A 335 -11.10 1.46 -1.57
N ASP A 336 -10.60 2.38 -0.74
CA ASP A 336 -11.17 3.72 -0.61
C ASP A 336 -10.93 4.55 -1.88
N ILE A 337 -9.75 4.43 -2.49
CA ILE A 337 -9.45 5.02 -3.80
C ILE A 337 -10.39 4.45 -4.87
N GLU A 338 -10.55 3.12 -4.95
CA GLU A 338 -11.49 2.46 -5.88
C GLU A 338 -12.92 2.98 -5.70
N ALA A 339 -13.39 3.13 -4.46
CA ALA A 339 -14.70 3.68 -4.16
C ALA A 339 -14.83 5.16 -4.58
N ALA A 340 -13.80 5.98 -4.38
CA ALA A 340 -13.79 7.37 -4.81
C ALA A 340 -13.75 7.52 -6.34
N VAL A 341 -13.02 6.64 -7.03
CA VAL A 341 -12.99 6.55 -8.49
C VAL A 341 -14.38 6.24 -9.05
N ASN A 342 -15.04 5.22 -8.52
CA ASN A 342 -16.38 4.82 -8.95
C ASN A 342 -17.41 5.95 -8.75
N ARG A 343 -17.30 6.73 -7.67
CA ARG A 343 -18.18 7.89 -7.43
C ARG A 343 -17.90 9.07 -8.36
N SER A 344 -16.64 9.29 -8.73
CA SER A 344 -16.24 10.42 -9.59
C SER A 344 -16.37 10.14 -11.08
N GLY A 345 -16.65 8.89 -11.49
CA GLY A 345 -16.68 8.49 -12.90
C GLY A 345 -15.31 8.61 -13.60
N SER A 346 -14.22 8.70 -12.83
CA SER A 346 -12.87 8.90 -13.36
C SER A 346 -12.36 7.61 -14.03
N LEU A 347 -12.50 7.52 -15.35
CA LEU A 347 -12.43 6.26 -16.10
C LEU A 347 -11.05 5.84 -16.64
N SER A 348 -9.93 6.42 -16.21
CA SER A 348 -8.70 6.32 -17.01
C SER A 348 -7.49 5.58 -16.42
N THR A 349 -7.49 5.11 -15.16
CA THR A 349 -6.28 4.46 -14.60
C THR A 349 -6.56 3.34 -13.60
N GLY A 350 -5.62 2.39 -13.44
CA GLY A 350 -5.73 1.27 -12.49
C GLY A 350 -4.76 1.34 -11.31
N ILE A 351 -4.76 0.27 -10.51
CA ILE A 351 -3.74 -0.03 -9.50
C ILE A 351 -2.83 -1.13 -10.06
N TYR A 352 -1.51 -0.93 -9.96
CA TYR A 352 -0.54 -1.83 -10.58
C TYR A 352 0.55 -2.26 -9.59
N LEU A 353 0.91 -3.54 -9.65
CA LEU A 353 2.16 -4.04 -9.11
C LEU A 353 3.21 -4.00 -10.22
N ASN A 354 4.41 -3.49 -9.92
CA ASN A 354 5.51 -3.36 -10.87
C ASN A 354 6.67 -4.31 -10.50
N PRO A 355 6.75 -5.51 -11.10
CA PRO A 355 7.71 -6.53 -10.67
C PRO A 355 9.17 -6.27 -11.06
N TYR A 356 9.42 -5.28 -11.93
CA TYR A 356 10.77 -4.81 -12.26
C TYR A 356 11.40 -4.07 -11.08
N ILE A 357 10.59 -3.29 -10.36
CA ILE A 357 10.99 -2.52 -9.18
C ILE A 357 10.91 -3.46 -7.97
N ARG A 358 12.08 -3.86 -7.46
CA ARG A 358 12.13 -4.75 -6.28
C ARG A 358 12.84 -4.09 -5.11
N VAL A 359 12.27 -4.28 -3.95
CA VAL A 359 12.80 -3.79 -2.68
C VAL A 359 12.98 -4.94 -1.71
N ALA A 360 13.79 -4.74 -0.68
CA ALA A 360 14.01 -5.77 0.33
C ALA A 360 14.36 -5.20 1.71
N TYR A 361 14.08 -5.97 2.75
CA TYR A 361 14.38 -5.60 4.15
C TYR A 361 15.86 -5.75 4.53
N SER A 362 16.73 -6.12 3.58
CA SER A 362 18.18 -6.08 3.77
C SER A 362 18.91 -5.90 2.44
N SER A 363 20.05 -5.21 2.47
CA SER A 363 20.91 -5.05 1.29
C SER A 363 21.39 -6.38 0.73
N ARG A 364 21.58 -7.39 1.60
CA ARG A 364 21.92 -8.76 1.19
C ARG A 364 20.81 -9.36 0.34
N THR A 365 19.56 -9.32 0.82
CA THR A 365 18.43 -9.83 0.04
C THR A 365 18.31 -9.09 -1.29
N LEU A 366 18.37 -7.75 -1.28
CA LEU A 366 18.29 -6.93 -2.50
C LEU A 366 19.35 -7.33 -3.54
N PHE A 367 20.61 -7.52 -3.09
CA PHE A 367 21.69 -8.00 -3.97
C PHE A 367 21.37 -9.36 -4.59
N PHE A 368 20.95 -10.34 -3.77
CA PHE A 368 20.65 -11.69 -4.24
C PHE A 368 19.40 -11.77 -5.14
N LEU A 369 18.50 -10.78 -5.11
CA LEU A 369 17.36 -10.74 -6.04
C LEU A 369 17.80 -10.68 -7.51
N ARG A 370 18.93 -10.04 -7.82
CA ARG A 370 19.49 -10.00 -9.19
C ARG A 370 19.86 -11.39 -9.70
N ILE A 371 20.22 -12.28 -8.77
CA ILE A 371 20.58 -13.67 -9.07
C ILE A 371 19.31 -14.53 -9.13
N SER A 372 18.42 -14.42 -8.14
CA SER A 372 17.22 -15.26 -8.06
C SER A 372 16.24 -15.02 -9.21
N ARG A 373 16.16 -13.78 -9.73
CA ARG A 373 15.41 -13.42 -10.95
C ARG A 373 15.69 -14.36 -12.13
N ARG A 374 16.92 -14.87 -12.24
CA ARG A 374 17.30 -15.79 -13.30
C ARG A 374 16.60 -17.14 -13.16
N PHE A 375 16.42 -17.62 -11.94
CA PHE A 375 15.91 -18.97 -11.67
C PHE A 375 14.42 -18.99 -11.33
N GLU A 376 13.82 -17.88 -10.90
CA GLU A 376 12.48 -17.89 -10.28
C GLU A 376 11.36 -18.42 -11.19
N ARG A 377 11.49 -18.34 -12.52
CA ARG A 377 10.50 -18.92 -13.45
C ARG A 377 10.38 -20.43 -13.31
N LEU A 378 11.43 -21.11 -12.86
CA LEU A 378 11.41 -22.55 -12.56
C LEU A 378 10.44 -22.88 -11.43
N PHE A 379 10.05 -21.91 -10.59
CA PHE A 379 9.09 -22.13 -9.51
C PHE A 379 7.63 -22.16 -9.98
N ALA A 380 7.31 -21.70 -11.20
CA ALA A 380 5.92 -21.64 -11.67
C ALA A 380 5.14 -22.97 -11.60
N PRO A 381 5.68 -24.13 -12.05
CA PRO A 381 4.99 -25.41 -11.90
C PRO A 381 4.85 -25.83 -10.43
N PHE A 382 5.87 -25.60 -9.60
CA PHE A 382 5.85 -25.92 -8.17
C PHE A 382 4.82 -25.06 -7.42
N GLN A 383 4.77 -23.76 -7.73
CA GLN A 383 3.81 -22.82 -7.18
C GLN A 383 2.38 -23.24 -7.46
N LYS A 384 2.10 -23.66 -8.70
CA LYS A 384 0.78 -24.19 -9.09
C LYS A 384 0.43 -25.46 -8.32
N MET A 385 1.34 -26.43 -8.28
CA MET A 385 1.14 -27.69 -7.57
C MET A 385 0.86 -27.47 -6.08
N LEU A 386 1.66 -26.64 -5.41
CA LEU A 386 1.47 -26.31 -3.99
C LEU A 386 0.21 -25.47 -3.76
N GLY A 387 -0.13 -24.56 -4.68
CA GLY A 387 -1.36 -23.77 -4.60
C GLY A 387 -2.60 -24.66 -4.57
N VAL A 388 -2.65 -25.65 -5.47
CA VAL A 388 -3.74 -26.64 -5.53
C VAL A 388 -3.76 -27.50 -4.26
N SER A 389 -2.62 -28.04 -3.79
CA SER A 389 -2.61 -28.92 -2.62
C SER A 389 -2.98 -28.20 -1.32
N LEU A 390 -2.73 -26.89 -1.24
CA LEU A 390 -3.06 -26.06 -0.08
C LEU A 390 -4.43 -25.38 -0.19
N GLY A 391 -5.18 -25.59 -1.26
CA GLY A 391 -6.49 -24.96 -1.47
C GLY A 391 -6.41 -23.43 -1.58
N LEU A 392 -5.36 -22.91 -2.19
CA LEU A 392 -5.15 -21.48 -2.39
C LEU A 392 -5.83 -20.99 -3.68
N PRO A 393 -6.35 -19.74 -3.69
CA PRO A 393 -6.34 -18.76 -2.61
C PRO A 393 -7.43 -19.06 -1.57
N THR A 394 -7.16 -18.69 -0.30
CA THR A 394 -8.13 -18.91 0.78
C THR A 394 -9.44 -18.16 0.52
N ARG A 395 -10.58 -18.81 0.80
CA ARG A 395 -11.91 -18.18 0.63
C ARG A 395 -12.07 -16.94 1.51
N ASN A 396 -12.44 -15.83 0.88
CA ASN A 396 -12.89 -14.62 1.56
C ASN A 396 -14.39 -14.41 1.26
N PRO A 397 -15.30 -14.47 2.25
CA PRO A 397 -16.74 -14.31 2.04
C PRO A 397 -17.14 -12.90 1.58
N ARG A 398 -16.34 -11.88 1.93
CA ARG A 398 -16.61 -10.47 1.62
C ARG A 398 -15.95 -9.97 0.34
N ARG A 399 -15.28 -10.86 -0.42
CA ARG A 399 -14.46 -10.49 -1.58
C ARG A 399 -15.24 -9.81 -2.70
N ILE A 400 -16.43 -10.33 -2.98
CA ILE A 400 -17.30 -9.89 -4.08
C ILE A 400 -18.32 -8.85 -3.66
N GLN A 401 -18.23 -8.33 -2.43
CA GLN A 401 -19.17 -7.33 -1.95
C GLN A 401 -18.94 -6.00 -2.67
N GLU A 402 -20.02 -5.48 -3.25
CA GLU A 402 -20.04 -4.17 -3.90
C GLU A 402 -20.41 -3.08 -2.90
N VAL A 403 -19.68 -1.96 -2.95
CA VAL A 403 -19.85 -0.87 -1.99
C VAL A 403 -21.27 -0.31 -2.06
N GLY A 404 -21.93 -0.21 -0.90
CA GLY A 404 -23.29 0.33 -0.78
C GLY A 404 -24.41 -0.70 -0.97
N GLN A 405 -24.14 -1.88 -1.51
CA GLN A 405 -25.13 -2.95 -1.58
C GLN A 405 -25.27 -3.67 -0.24
N GLN A 406 -26.48 -4.17 0.04
CA GLN A 406 -26.79 -4.89 1.27
C GLN A 406 -26.33 -6.35 1.18
N TYR A 407 -25.57 -6.80 2.18
CA TYR A 407 -25.17 -8.19 2.33
C TYR A 407 -25.41 -8.66 3.76
N GLU A 408 -25.63 -9.97 3.91
CA GLU A 408 -25.65 -10.64 5.20
C GLU A 408 -24.22 -11.00 5.60
N ASP A 409 -23.68 -10.29 6.59
CA ASP A 409 -22.36 -10.52 7.14
C ASP A 409 -22.46 -11.23 8.50
N VAL A 410 -21.61 -12.23 8.69
CA VAL A 410 -21.38 -12.82 10.01
C VAL A 410 -20.42 -11.92 10.78
N VAL A 411 -20.90 -11.26 11.84
CA VAL A 411 -20.14 -10.35 12.70
C VAL A 411 -20.23 -10.77 14.14
N TRP A 412 -19.23 -10.41 14.94
CA TRP A 412 -19.27 -10.63 16.37
C TRP A 412 -19.99 -9.46 17.06
N GLU A 413 -21.04 -9.77 17.80
CA GLU A 413 -21.75 -8.82 18.64
C GLU A 413 -21.62 -9.23 20.11
N TYR A 414 -21.50 -8.24 20.99
CA TYR A 414 -21.62 -8.45 22.42
C TYR A 414 -23.10 -8.47 22.81
N ASP A 415 -23.48 -9.39 23.71
CA ASP A 415 -24.81 -9.34 24.30
C ASP A 415 -24.94 -8.10 25.20
N ASP A 416 -26.19 -7.64 25.39
CA ASP A 416 -26.62 -6.38 25.99
C ASP A 416 -25.79 -5.80 27.14
N ALA A 417 -25.98 -4.50 27.42
CA ALA A 417 -25.32 -3.71 28.47
C ALA A 417 -25.35 -4.32 29.90
N ALA A 418 -26.10 -5.40 30.13
CA ALA A 418 -26.09 -6.21 31.37
C ALA A 418 -24.70 -6.78 31.73
N TRP A 419 -23.74 -6.84 30.80
CA TRP A 419 -22.33 -7.14 31.14
C TRP A 419 -21.71 -6.10 32.09
N LEU A 420 -22.26 -4.88 32.16
CA LEU A 420 -21.84 -3.85 33.11
C LEU A 420 -22.07 -4.27 34.57
N THR A 421 -23.02 -5.17 34.83
CA THR A 421 -23.39 -5.60 36.19
C THR A 421 -22.88 -6.99 36.55
N THR A 422 -22.71 -7.89 35.59
CA THR A 422 -22.34 -9.31 35.85
C THR A 422 -20.86 -9.63 35.66
N GLY A 423 -20.08 -8.76 35.00
CA GLY A 423 -18.66 -8.96 34.71
C GLY A 423 -18.35 -10.06 33.69
N ASN A 424 -19.33 -10.92 33.35
CA ASN A 424 -19.23 -11.92 32.29
C ASN A 424 -19.75 -11.33 30.99
N MET A 425 -18.82 -11.01 30.08
CA MET A 425 -19.17 -10.64 28.72
C MET A 425 -19.51 -11.89 27.93
N SER A 426 -20.79 -12.08 27.62
CA SER A 426 -21.21 -13.00 26.57
C SER A 426 -21.34 -12.24 25.25
N GLY A 427 -21.00 -12.92 24.17
CA GLY A 427 -21.10 -12.39 22.81
C GLY A 427 -21.08 -13.57 21.85
N GLY A 428 -21.50 -13.32 20.62
CA GLY A 428 -21.63 -14.38 19.63
C GLY A 428 -21.58 -13.86 18.22
N TYR A 429 -21.34 -14.77 17.29
CA TYR A 429 -21.48 -14.48 15.88
C TYR A 429 -22.95 -14.39 15.51
N ARG A 430 -23.33 -13.28 14.86
CA ARG A 430 -24.68 -13.03 14.38
C ARG A 430 -24.63 -12.61 12.92
N ASN A 431 -25.69 -12.96 12.21
CA ASN A 431 -25.90 -12.49 10.85
C ASN A 431 -26.50 -11.09 10.91
N VAL A 432 -25.80 -10.14 10.32
CA VAL A 432 -26.23 -8.75 10.25
C VAL A 432 -26.33 -8.34 8.80
N THR A 433 -27.52 -7.86 8.40
CA THR A 433 -27.72 -7.25 7.10
C THR A 433 -27.24 -5.81 7.14
N ARG A 434 -26.24 -5.48 6.33
CA ARG A 434 -25.66 -4.13 6.26
C ARG A 434 -25.13 -3.81 4.87
N ALA A 435 -25.04 -2.51 4.58
CA ALA A 435 -24.39 -2.03 3.37
C ALA A 435 -22.89 -2.33 3.43
N ALA A 436 -22.33 -2.91 2.37
CA ALA A 436 -20.90 -3.20 2.31
C ALA A 436 -20.08 -1.91 2.24
N LEU A 437 -19.07 -1.84 3.11
CA LEU A 437 -18.06 -0.79 3.09
C LEU A 437 -16.95 -1.15 2.09
N PRO A 438 -16.19 -0.16 1.59
CA PRO A 438 -15.00 -0.44 0.78
C PRO A 438 -14.02 -1.36 1.50
N GLY A 439 -13.49 -2.37 0.79
CA GLY A 439 -12.40 -3.21 1.27
C GLY A 439 -12.78 -4.58 1.81
N GLY A 440 -13.99 -5.10 1.53
CA GLY A 440 -14.36 -6.49 1.90
C GLY A 440 -13.35 -7.56 1.46
N PHE A 441 -12.72 -7.37 0.29
CA PHE A 441 -11.65 -8.23 -0.24
C PHE A 441 -10.31 -8.17 0.51
N CYS A 442 -10.08 -7.11 1.30
CA CYS A 442 -8.82 -6.90 2.00
C CYS A 442 -8.63 -7.81 3.22
N GLY A 443 -9.73 -8.23 3.86
CA GLY A 443 -9.70 -8.83 5.18
C GLY A 443 -9.80 -10.35 5.23
N SER A 444 -9.79 -10.86 6.45
CA SER A 444 -10.21 -12.21 6.82
C SER A 444 -10.66 -12.23 8.27
N ARG A 445 -11.37 -13.28 8.68
CA ARG A 445 -11.65 -13.53 10.10
C ARG A 445 -10.35 -13.76 10.87
N LYS A 446 -10.01 -12.82 11.74
CA LYS A 446 -8.87 -12.82 12.67
C LYS A 446 -8.89 -11.52 13.48
N LEU A 447 -8.18 -11.51 14.60
CA LEU A 447 -7.89 -10.31 15.36
C LEU A 447 -6.39 -10.25 15.68
N LEU A 448 -5.75 -9.20 15.19
CA LEU A 448 -4.36 -8.84 15.42
C LEU A 448 -4.34 -7.66 16.38
N VAL A 449 -3.78 -7.87 17.56
CA VAL A 449 -3.59 -6.82 18.57
C VAL A 449 -2.11 -6.51 18.73
N LEU A 450 -1.81 -5.30 19.19
CA LEU A 450 -0.44 -4.94 19.57
C LEU A 450 -0.03 -5.74 20.83
N GLY A 451 1.22 -6.20 20.88
CA GLY A 451 1.78 -6.85 22.08
C GLY A 451 1.74 -5.95 23.32
N GLU A 452 1.93 -6.51 24.52
CA GLU A 452 1.99 -5.76 25.78
C GLU A 452 3.43 -5.72 26.34
N GLY A 453 3.75 -4.77 27.22
CA GLY A 453 5.07 -4.67 27.87
C GLY A 453 6.23 -4.23 26.95
N ASP A 454 7.46 -4.71 27.21
CA ASP A 454 8.65 -4.33 26.42
C ASP A 454 8.62 -4.86 24.97
N GLU A 455 7.85 -5.91 24.70
CA GLU A 455 7.59 -6.45 23.35
C GLU A 455 6.77 -5.48 22.47
N MET A 456 6.15 -4.48 23.09
CA MET A 456 5.34 -3.45 22.43
C MET A 456 6.17 -2.50 21.55
N ARG A 457 7.51 -2.54 21.63
CA ARG A 457 8.38 -1.67 20.80
C ARG A 457 8.48 -2.14 19.35
N GLU A 458 8.32 -3.41 19.02
CA GLU A 458 8.62 -3.94 17.67
C GLU A 458 7.40 -3.98 16.72
N TRP A 459 6.32 -3.25 17.02
CA TRP A 459 5.04 -3.30 16.27
C TRP A 459 4.54 -4.74 16.05
N PHE A 460 4.89 -5.62 17.00
CA PHE A 460 4.64 -7.05 16.95
C PHE A 460 3.15 -7.33 17.15
N ASN A 461 2.66 -8.36 16.49
CA ASN A 461 1.27 -8.78 16.60
C ASN A 461 1.13 -9.98 17.53
N GLU A 462 0.16 -9.92 18.42
CA GLU A 462 -0.42 -11.11 19.03
C GLU A 462 -1.66 -11.50 18.23
N VAL A 463 -1.74 -12.76 17.83
CA VAL A 463 -2.94 -13.31 17.19
C VAL A 463 -3.86 -13.79 18.30
N VAL A 464 -5.00 -13.13 18.45
CA VAL A 464 -6.01 -13.54 19.42
C VAL A 464 -6.82 -14.71 18.84
N GLU A 465 -6.96 -15.77 19.63
CA GLU A 465 -7.82 -16.90 19.26
C GLU A 465 -9.25 -16.40 19.07
N ILE A 466 -9.82 -16.76 17.91
CA ILE A 466 -11.16 -16.35 17.55
C ILE A 466 -12.13 -17.27 18.29
N PRO A 467 -13.15 -16.75 19.00
CA PRO A 467 -14.19 -17.58 19.58
C PRO A 467 -14.78 -18.52 18.52
N SER A 468 -15.00 -19.79 18.87
CA SER A 468 -15.58 -20.74 17.93
C SER A 468 -17.01 -20.31 17.56
N SER A 469 -17.37 -20.47 16.28
CA SER A 469 -18.76 -20.41 15.85
C SER A 469 -19.43 -21.74 16.18
N GLU A 470 -19.58 -22.07 17.46
CA GLU A 470 -20.35 -23.23 17.89
C GLU A 470 -21.39 -22.81 18.94
N ARG A 471 -22.59 -22.47 18.45
CA ARG A 471 -23.76 -23.36 18.51
C ARG A 471 -24.74 -23.03 17.39
#